data_AF-A0A970BIS3-F1
#
_entry.id   AF-A0A970BIS3-F1
#
_cell.length_a   1.000
_cell.length_b   1.000
_cell.length_c   1.000
_cell.angle_alpha   90.00
_cell.angle_beta   90.00
_cell.angle_gamma   90.00
#
_symmetry.space_group_name_H-M   'P 1'
#
loop_
_entity.id
_entity.type
_entity.pdbx_description
1 polymer ?
#
loop_
_entity_poly.entity_id
_entity_poly.type
_entity_poly.pdbx_seq_one_letter_code
_entity_poly.pdbx_strand_id
1 'polypeptide(L)'
;MVIKGNRKVHHSMWQILWIALVLSISSAGISAAGWQEGTQTIGTVTTGKIKPVFTEVRWVGETDFLCTVDPQIEGDGQTMTLYVENAYPGYQVRLDYTIKNLGSVPVRYQLEAADYESDIVKVVNQFPEEVLEGNGGSAEGTLTLTVGGNIPEEGTYDLQMQLRFKQAIPE
;
A
#
# COMPACT_ATOMS: atom_id res chain seq x y z
N MET A 1 -43.59 94.35 -12.14
CA MET A 1 -43.68 92.88 -11.99
C MET A 1 -42.32 92.31 -12.33
N VAL A 2 -41.54 91.85 -11.35
CA VAL A 2 -40.19 91.31 -11.55
C VAL A 2 -40.17 89.89 -10.99
N ILE A 3 -39.95 88.91 -11.87
CA ILE A 3 -39.94 87.49 -11.54
C ILE A 3 -38.54 87.12 -11.06
N LYS A 4 -38.44 86.57 -9.85
CA LYS A 4 -37.20 86.21 -9.15
C LYS A 4 -36.71 84.84 -9.63
N GLY A 5 -35.55 84.82 -10.30
CA GLY A 5 -34.91 83.62 -10.86
C GLY A 5 -34.27 82.69 -9.82
N ASN A 6 -34.41 81.40 -10.06
CA ASN A 6 -34.19 80.27 -9.16
C ASN A 6 -32.72 79.79 -9.19
N ARG A 7 -31.97 79.90 -8.09
CA ARG A 7 -30.52 79.57 -7.98
C ARG A 7 -30.21 78.40 -7.04
N LYS A 8 -31.01 77.33 -7.05
CA LYS A 8 -30.81 76.16 -6.15
C LYS A 8 -30.34 74.86 -6.81
N VAL A 9 -30.25 74.80 -8.14
CA VAL A 9 -30.08 73.51 -8.86
C VAL A 9 -28.62 73.02 -8.92
N HIS A 10 -27.64 73.93 -8.94
CA HIS A 10 -26.23 73.57 -9.19
C HIS A 10 -25.54 72.82 -8.03
N HIS A 11 -25.96 73.06 -6.77
CA HIS A 11 -25.38 72.37 -5.61
C HIS A 11 -25.89 70.92 -5.49
N SER A 12 -27.10 70.64 -6.01
CA SER A 12 -27.75 69.33 -5.99
C SER A 12 -27.11 68.36 -7.01
N MET A 13 -26.78 68.83 -8.22
CA MET A 13 -26.12 68.00 -9.24
C MET A 13 -24.75 67.48 -8.81
N TRP A 14 -23.96 68.30 -8.11
CA TRP A 14 -22.66 67.89 -7.59
C TRP A 14 -22.81 66.78 -6.53
N GLN A 15 -23.77 66.92 -5.61
CA GLN A 15 -24.05 65.91 -4.58
C GLN A 15 -24.53 64.59 -5.17
N ILE A 16 -25.38 64.63 -6.20
CA ILE A 16 -25.85 63.41 -6.90
C ILE A 16 -24.68 62.67 -7.55
N LEU A 17 -23.71 63.39 -8.11
CA LEU A 17 -22.54 62.78 -8.77
C LEU A 17 -21.63 62.04 -7.79
N TRP A 18 -21.39 62.59 -6.60
CA TRP A 18 -20.63 61.91 -5.54
C TRP A 18 -21.35 60.67 -5.00
N ILE A 19 -22.66 60.73 -4.83
CA ILE A 19 -23.46 59.59 -4.37
C ILE A 19 -23.43 58.46 -5.41
N ALA A 20 -23.56 58.78 -6.70
CA ALA A 20 -23.48 57.80 -7.78
C ALA A 20 -22.09 57.12 -7.85
N LEU A 21 -21.01 57.89 -7.60
CA LEU A 21 -19.64 57.37 -7.58
C LEU A 21 -19.41 56.38 -6.43
N VAL A 22 -19.91 56.70 -5.22
CA VAL A 22 -19.77 55.81 -4.06
C VAL A 22 -20.55 54.52 -4.27
N LEU A 23 -21.74 54.61 -4.88
CA LEU A 23 -22.56 53.44 -5.20
C LEU A 23 -21.91 52.51 -6.24
N SER A 24 -21.25 53.05 -7.26
CA SER A 24 -20.57 52.23 -8.28
C SER A 24 -19.30 51.55 -7.75
N ILE A 25 -18.55 52.22 -6.87
CA ILE A 25 -17.36 51.63 -6.23
C ILE A 25 -17.77 50.52 -5.25
N SER A 26 -18.86 50.71 -4.52
CA SER A 26 -19.36 49.72 -3.56
C SER A 26 -19.86 48.45 -4.24
N SER A 27 -20.49 48.55 -5.42
CA SER A 27 -20.95 47.37 -6.16
C SER A 27 -19.80 46.54 -6.72
N ALA A 28 -18.71 47.18 -7.16
CA ALA A 28 -17.52 46.48 -7.63
C ALA A 28 -16.85 45.64 -6.51
N GLY A 29 -16.86 46.13 -5.27
CA GLY A 29 -16.32 45.40 -4.11
C GLY A 29 -17.09 44.12 -3.78
N ILE A 30 -18.43 44.15 -3.87
CA ILE A 30 -19.29 42.98 -3.62
C ILE A 30 -19.06 41.91 -4.70
N SER A 31 -18.89 42.31 -5.96
CA SER A 31 -18.59 41.38 -7.04
C SER A 31 -17.21 40.74 -6.91
N ALA A 32 -16.19 41.49 -6.46
CA ALA A 32 -14.84 40.94 -6.25
C ALA A 32 -14.78 39.98 -5.05
N ALA A 33 -15.52 40.26 -3.97
CA ALA A 33 -15.61 39.38 -2.80
C ALA A 33 -16.43 38.10 -3.07
N GLY A 34 -17.42 38.17 -3.97
CA GLY A 34 -18.19 37.01 -4.43
C GLY A 34 -17.42 36.09 -5.38
N TRP A 35 -16.26 36.51 -5.89
CA TRP A 35 -15.40 35.70 -6.72
C TRP A 35 -14.54 34.78 -5.83
N GLN A 36 -15.18 33.75 -5.28
CA GLN A 36 -14.48 32.58 -4.76
C GLN A 36 -14.16 31.68 -5.95
N GLU A 37 -13.06 31.98 -6.65
CA GLU A 37 -12.37 30.92 -7.39
C GLU A 37 -11.78 29.96 -6.36
N GLY A 38 -12.64 29.08 -5.83
CA GLY A 38 -12.19 27.85 -5.23
C GLY A 38 -11.56 27.03 -6.35
N THR A 39 -10.30 27.30 -6.67
CA THR A 39 -9.48 26.45 -7.52
C THR A 39 -9.28 25.15 -6.76
N GLN A 40 -10.31 24.29 -6.76
CA GLN A 40 -10.17 22.92 -6.32
C GLN A 40 -9.14 22.30 -7.25
N THR A 41 -7.92 22.21 -6.76
CA THR A 41 -6.85 21.52 -7.47
C THR A 41 -7.17 20.04 -7.37
N ILE A 42 -7.96 19.54 -8.33
CA ILE A 42 -8.23 18.11 -8.46
C ILE A 42 -6.97 17.48 -9.05
N GLY A 43 -6.02 17.18 -8.16
CA GLY A 43 -4.86 16.37 -8.50
C GLY A 43 -5.26 14.90 -8.44
N THR A 44 -5.38 14.25 -9.59
CA THR A 44 -5.45 12.77 -9.63
C THR A 44 -4.05 12.24 -9.38
N VAL A 45 -3.76 11.84 -8.15
CA VAL A 45 -2.55 11.08 -7.86
C VAL A 45 -2.73 9.66 -8.40
N THR A 46 -1.99 9.34 -9.45
CA THR A 46 -1.89 7.94 -9.91
C THR A 46 -0.89 7.26 -8.99
N THR A 47 -1.38 6.66 -7.91
CA THR A 47 -0.57 5.78 -7.07
C THR A 47 -0.31 4.50 -7.84
N GLY A 48 0.95 4.10 -7.99
CA GLY A 48 1.28 2.84 -8.66
C GLY A 48 0.73 1.61 -7.92
N LYS A 49 0.80 0.45 -8.55
CA LYS A 49 0.21 -0.80 -8.02
C LYS A 49 1.22 -1.57 -7.18
N ILE A 50 0.77 -2.17 -6.09
CA ILE A 50 1.56 -3.07 -5.25
C ILE A 50 1.05 -4.49 -5.47
N LYS A 51 1.91 -5.42 -5.92
CA LYS A 51 1.54 -6.81 -6.13
C LYS A 51 2.74 -7.76 -6.01
N PRO A 52 3.33 -7.91 -4.81
CA PRO A 52 4.28 -8.99 -4.55
C PRO A 52 3.53 -10.32 -4.51
N VAL A 53 4.11 -11.35 -5.14
CA VAL A 53 3.60 -12.71 -5.17
C VAL A 53 4.72 -13.73 -5.12
N PHE A 54 4.49 -14.88 -4.50
CA PHE A 54 5.29 -16.09 -4.71
C PHE A 54 5.08 -16.60 -6.13
N THR A 55 6.18 -16.97 -6.79
CA THR A 55 6.12 -17.51 -8.15
C THR A 55 6.68 -18.91 -8.26
N GLU A 56 7.56 -19.29 -7.35
CA GLU A 56 8.26 -20.56 -7.41
C GLU A 56 8.67 -21.02 -6.02
N VAL A 57 8.59 -22.33 -5.79
CA VAL A 57 9.05 -23.01 -4.58
C VAL A 57 9.71 -24.31 -5.02
N ARG A 58 10.90 -24.61 -4.50
CA ARG A 58 11.70 -25.76 -4.87
C ARG A 58 12.30 -26.42 -3.63
N TRP A 59 12.40 -27.75 -3.69
CA TRP A 59 13.13 -28.55 -2.70
C TRP A 59 14.62 -28.33 -2.83
N VAL A 60 15.29 -28.18 -1.69
CA VAL A 60 16.74 -28.16 -1.61
C VAL A 60 17.21 -29.31 -0.74
N GLY A 61 17.74 -30.34 -1.39
CA GLY A 61 18.29 -31.51 -0.71
C GLY A 61 17.59 -32.81 -1.08
N GLU A 62 17.85 -33.82 -0.28
CA GLU A 62 17.33 -35.18 -0.46
C GLU A 62 15.95 -35.26 0.18
N THR A 63 14.93 -35.57 -0.63
CA THR A 63 13.57 -35.77 -0.14
C THR A 63 13.51 -37.11 0.59
N ASP A 64 13.02 -37.12 1.83
CA ASP A 64 12.77 -38.36 2.54
C ASP A 64 11.51 -39.03 1.96
N PHE A 65 11.54 -40.35 1.78
CA PHE A 65 10.39 -41.12 1.33
C PHE A 65 9.33 -41.28 2.42
N LEU A 66 9.72 -41.08 3.68
CA LEU A 66 8.82 -41.23 4.81
C LEU A 66 8.02 -39.95 5.06
N CYS A 67 8.66 -38.78 5.11
CA CYS A 67 7.98 -37.50 5.32
C CYS A 67 7.83 -36.73 4.02
N THR A 68 6.58 -36.45 3.63
CA THR A 68 6.28 -35.62 2.46
C THR A 68 5.99 -34.21 2.93
N VAL A 69 6.64 -33.23 2.33
CA VAL A 69 6.20 -31.84 2.43
C VAL A 69 5.69 -31.45 1.05
N ASP A 70 4.63 -30.65 0.96
CA ASP A 70 4.08 -30.17 -0.31
C ASP A 70 3.72 -28.67 -0.20
N PRO A 71 4.50 -27.77 -0.83
CA PRO A 71 4.22 -26.36 -0.84
C PRO A 71 3.20 -26.02 -1.93
N GLN A 72 2.09 -25.41 -1.51
CA GLN A 72 1.05 -24.91 -2.38
C GLN A 72 1.02 -23.38 -2.29
N ILE A 73 1.12 -22.70 -3.44
CA ILE A 73 0.89 -21.25 -3.52
C ILE A 73 -0.61 -21.03 -3.74
N GLU A 74 -1.23 -20.26 -2.85
CA GLU A 74 -2.65 -19.97 -2.93
C GLU A 74 -2.98 -19.08 -4.14
N GLY A 75 -4.26 -19.04 -4.53
CA GLY A 75 -4.72 -18.27 -5.69
C GLY A 75 -4.47 -16.76 -5.61
N ASP A 76 -4.20 -16.22 -4.42
CA ASP A 76 -3.80 -14.82 -4.22
C ASP A 76 -2.34 -14.55 -4.61
N GLY A 77 -1.51 -15.60 -4.68
CA GLY A 77 -0.06 -15.54 -4.84
C GLY A 77 0.67 -14.95 -3.63
N GLN A 78 -0.01 -14.56 -2.57
CA GLN A 78 0.55 -13.89 -1.38
C GLN A 78 0.65 -14.82 -0.18
N THR A 79 -0.07 -15.92 -0.25
CA THR A 79 -0.12 -16.96 0.77
C THR A 79 0.51 -18.23 0.22
N MET A 80 1.36 -18.85 1.03
CA MET A 80 1.94 -20.16 0.75
C MET A 80 1.60 -21.10 1.90
N THR A 81 1.09 -22.26 1.55
CA THR A 81 0.62 -23.29 2.47
C THR A 81 1.54 -24.50 2.34
N LEU A 82 2.12 -24.98 3.45
CA LEU A 82 2.95 -26.18 3.46
C LEU A 82 2.18 -27.31 4.11
N TYR A 83 1.87 -28.33 3.31
CA TYR A 83 1.32 -29.58 3.79
C TYR A 83 2.46 -30.50 4.17
N VAL A 84 2.57 -30.82 5.45
CA VAL A 84 3.56 -31.79 5.95
C VAL A 84 2.79 -33.06 6.30
N GLU A 85 3.08 -34.15 5.61
CA GLU A 85 2.53 -35.48 5.88
C GLU A 85 3.60 -36.40 6.46
N ASN A 86 3.18 -37.23 7.42
CA ASN A 86 4.03 -38.20 8.08
C ASN A 86 5.29 -37.56 8.73
N ALA A 87 5.09 -36.42 9.39
CA ALA A 87 6.14 -35.71 10.09
C ALA A 87 6.68 -36.55 11.25
N TYR A 88 7.99 -36.49 11.47
CA TYR A 88 8.64 -37.15 12.60
C TYR A 88 9.63 -36.21 13.31
N PRO A 89 9.85 -36.39 14.62
CA PRO A 89 10.76 -35.56 15.40
C PRO A 89 12.16 -35.44 14.79
N GLY A 90 12.64 -34.20 14.64
CA GLY A 90 13.98 -33.92 14.13
C GLY A 90 14.11 -33.92 12.60
N TYR A 91 13.03 -34.17 11.86
CA TYR A 91 13.02 -33.97 10.41
C TYR A 91 13.33 -32.51 10.05
N GLN A 92 14.19 -32.31 9.06
CA GLN A 92 14.56 -31.00 8.57
C GLN A 92 14.52 -31.00 7.05
N VAL A 93 13.82 -30.01 6.48
CA VAL A 93 13.80 -29.78 5.04
C VAL A 93 14.07 -28.32 4.72
N ARG A 94 14.75 -28.10 3.60
CA ARG A 94 15.04 -26.78 3.08
C ARG A 94 14.27 -26.58 1.77
N LEU A 95 13.63 -25.43 1.66
CA LEU A 95 12.84 -24.99 0.53
C LEU A 95 13.41 -23.66 0.05
N ASP A 96 13.70 -23.53 -1.23
CA ASP A 96 14.01 -22.24 -1.86
C ASP A 96 12.75 -21.72 -2.53
N TYR A 97 12.48 -20.42 -2.39
CA TYR A 97 11.31 -19.80 -2.98
C TYR A 97 11.65 -18.45 -3.60
N THR A 98 10.83 -18.05 -4.57
CA THR A 98 11.00 -16.81 -5.32
C THR A 98 9.78 -15.93 -5.17
N ILE A 99 10.00 -14.67 -4.79
CA ILE A 99 8.98 -13.62 -4.73
C ILE A 99 9.22 -12.67 -5.89
N LYS A 100 8.15 -12.31 -6.61
CA LYS A 100 8.17 -11.27 -7.66
C LYS A 100 7.18 -10.17 -7.37
N ASN A 101 7.58 -8.93 -7.61
CA ASN A 101 6.68 -7.79 -7.56
C ASN A 101 6.13 -7.48 -8.95
N LEU A 102 4.90 -7.95 -9.19
CA LEU A 102 4.13 -7.65 -10.39
C LEU A 102 3.50 -6.24 -10.34
N GLY A 103 3.69 -5.52 -9.24
CA GLY A 103 3.32 -4.13 -9.08
C GLY A 103 4.24 -3.18 -9.84
N SER A 104 3.91 -1.90 -9.85
CA SER A 104 4.69 -0.84 -10.51
C SER A 104 5.54 -0.01 -9.54
N VAL A 105 5.42 -0.24 -8.22
CA VAL A 105 6.19 0.48 -7.19
C VAL A 105 7.03 -0.48 -6.37
N PRO A 106 8.22 -0.05 -5.89
CA PRO A 106 9.06 -0.87 -5.03
C PRO A 106 8.40 -1.11 -3.66
N VAL A 107 8.66 -2.27 -3.07
CA VAL A 107 8.05 -2.69 -1.80
C VAL A 107 9.09 -3.24 -0.84
N ARG A 108 8.95 -2.94 0.44
CA ARG A 108 9.60 -3.69 1.51
C ARG A 108 8.67 -4.84 1.90
N TYR A 109 9.21 -6.02 2.11
CA TYR A 109 8.42 -7.20 2.41
C TYR A 109 9.00 -7.95 3.61
N GLN A 110 8.15 -8.69 4.30
CA GLN A 110 8.48 -9.56 5.41
C GLN A 110 7.60 -10.80 5.31
N LEU A 111 8.17 -11.96 5.57
CA LEU A 111 7.38 -13.18 5.69
C LEU A 111 6.87 -13.26 7.14
N GLU A 112 5.56 -13.22 7.30
CA GLU A 112 4.93 -13.60 8.56
C GLU A 112 4.59 -15.08 8.42
N ALA A 113 5.46 -15.94 8.99
CA ALA A 113 5.00 -17.26 9.35
C ALA A 113 4.00 -17.03 10.49
N ALA A 114 2.79 -17.59 10.39
CA ALA A 114 1.93 -17.61 11.57
C ALA A 114 2.76 -18.20 12.71
N ASP A 115 2.75 -17.55 13.88
CA ASP A 115 3.41 -18.04 15.09
C ASP A 115 2.80 -19.42 15.44
N TYR A 116 3.32 -20.47 14.83
CA TYR A 116 3.22 -21.85 15.30
C TYR A 116 4.30 -22.03 16.38
N GLU A 117 4.37 -21.08 17.31
CA GLU A 117 5.05 -21.18 18.60
C GLU A 117 4.26 -22.20 19.44
N SER A 118 4.44 -23.48 19.11
CA SER A 118 4.49 -24.54 20.11
C SER A 118 5.18 -25.74 19.48
N ASP A 119 6.51 -25.83 19.62
CA ASP A 119 7.31 -27.06 19.46
C ASP A 119 7.24 -27.84 18.13
N ILE A 120 6.54 -27.38 17.08
CA ILE A 120 6.32 -28.19 15.86
C ILE A 120 7.21 -27.73 14.70
N VAL A 121 7.37 -26.43 14.43
CA VAL A 121 8.11 -25.95 13.24
C VAL A 121 8.94 -24.70 13.51
N LYS A 122 10.27 -24.80 13.37
CA LYS A 122 11.12 -23.60 13.26
C LYS A 122 11.27 -23.21 11.79
N VAL A 123 10.73 -22.05 11.43
CA VAL A 123 10.97 -21.43 10.12
C VAL A 123 12.14 -20.45 10.23
N VAL A 124 13.31 -20.83 9.72
CA VAL A 124 14.42 -19.87 9.54
C VAL A 124 14.38 -19.35 8.13
N ASN A 125 14.12 -18.06 8.02
CA ASN A 125 14.10 -17.36 6.75
C ASN A 125 15.41 -16.59 6.53
N GLN A 126 16.09 -16.85 5.43
CA GLN A 126 17.29 -16.11 5.03
C GLN A 126 16.98 -15.30 3.77
N PHE A 127 16.93 -13.97 3.91
CA PHE A 127 16.73 -13.03 2.83
C PHE A 127 17.92 -12.07 2.68
N PRO A 128 18.44 -11.88 1.46
CA PRO A 128 19.49 -10.91 1.20
C PRO A 128 18.98 -9.49 0.93
N GLU A 129 17.74 -9.31 0.45
CA GLU A 129 17.22 -8.02 -0.02
C GLU A 129 16.01 -7.53 0.80
N GLU A 130 16.05 -6.26 1.20
CA GLU A 130 15.02 -5.63 2.03
C GLU A 130 13.95 -4.90 1.19
N VAL A 131 14.23 -4.69 -0.10
CA VAL A 131 13.40 -3.96 -1.06
C VAL A 131 13.28 -4.78 -2.35
N LEU A 132 12.06 -4.99 -2.80
CA LEU A 132 11.72 -5.64 -4.06
C LEU A 132 11.26 -4.59 -5.06
N GLU A 133 12.05 -4.41 -6.11
CA GLU A 133 11.78 -3.38 -7.13
C GLU A 133 10.43 -3.58 -7.83
N GLY A 134 9.84 -2.47 -8.27
CA GLY A 134 8.64 -2.51 -9.10
C GLY A 134 8.93 -3.06 -10.50
N ASN A 135 7.87 -3.34 -11.25
CA ASN A 135 7.92 -3.76 -12.66
C ASN A 135 8.62 -5.10 -12.89
N GLY A 136 8.39 -6.07 -11.99
CA GLY A 136 8.90 -7.44 -12.14
C GLY A 136 10.19 -7.73 -11.39
N GLY A 137 10.59 -6.87 -10.44
CA GLY A 137 11.67 -7.17 -9.50
C GLY A 137 11.43 -8.54 -8.82
N SER A 138 12.51 -9.29 -8.62
CA SER A 138 12.48 -10.66 -8.12
C SER A 138 13.53 -10.83 -7.03
N ALA A 139 13.18 -11.54 -5.96
CA ALA A 139 14.10 -11.92 -4.90
C ALA A 139 13.91 -13.40 -4.56
N GLU A 140 15.02 -14.05 -4.21
CA GLU A 140 15.05 -15.44 -3.76
C GLU A 140 15.25 -15.47 -2.25
N GLY A 141 14.56 -16.41 -1.60
CA GLY A 141 14.66 -16.67 -0.17
C GLY A 141 14.78 -18.15 0.09
N THR A 142 15.38 -18.48 1.22
CA THR A 142 15.43 -19.86 1.72
C THR A 142 14.56 -19.97 2.97
N LEU A 143 13.73 -20.99 2.98
CA LEU A 143 12.95 -21.46 4.12
C LEU A 143 13.54 -22.77 4.64
N THR A 144 13.84 -22.83 5.92
CA THR A 144 14.17 -24.09 6.59
C THR A 144 13.02 -24.47 7.50
N LEU A 145 12.43 -25.64 7.29
CA LEU A 145 11.43 -26.26 8.16
C LEU A 145 12.17 -27.24 9.07
N THR A 146 11.96 -27.15 10.38
CA THR A 146 12.49 -28.12 11.36
C THR A 146 11.37 -28.61 12.25
N VAL A 147 11.11 -29.91 12.20
CA VAL A 147 10.08 -30.57 12.98
C VAL A 147 10.60 -30.80 14.40
N GLY A 148 9.92 -30.24 15.41
CA GLY A 148 10.42 -30.26 16.79
C GLY A 148 10.33 -31.64 17.46
N GLY A 149 11.09 -31.80 18.54
CA GLY A 149 11.35 -33.11 19.18
C GLY A 149 10.16 -33.74 19.91
N ASN A 150 9.13 -32.96 20.23
CA ASN A 150 8.01 -33.37 21.08
C ASN A 150 6.74 -33.74 20.30
N ILE A 151 6.82 -33.81 18.96
CA ILE A 151 5.64 -34.11 18.16
C ILE A 151 5.41 -35.62 18.04
N PRO A 152 4.15 -36.07 17.92
CA PRO A 152 3.86 -37.46 17.59
C PRO A 152 4.44 -37.80 16.20
N GLU A 153 5.05 -38.98 16.09
CA GLU A 153 5.42 -39.57 14.80
C GLU A 153 4.16 -39.75 13.94
N GLU A 154 4.33 -39.62 12.63
CA GLU A 154 3.24 -39.70 11.63
C GLU A 154 2.24 -38.53 11.67
N GLY A 155 2.64 -37.37 12.22
CA GLY A 155 1.79 -36.19 12.28
C GLY A 155 1.56 -35.54 10.89
N THR A 156 0.33 -35.06 10.66
CA THR A 156 -0.01 -34.21 9.51
C THR A 156 -0.23 -32.78 9.96
N TYR A 157 0.44 -31.83 9.30
CA TYR A 157 0.38 -30.42 9.63
C TYR A 157 0.15 -29.57 8.38
N ASP A 158 -0.60 -28.49 8.56
CA ASP A 158 -0.83 -27.47 7.55
C ASP A 158 -0.30 -26.14 8.09
N LEU A 159 0.73 -25.61 7.41
CA LEU A 159 1.46 -24.41 7.83
C LEU A 159 1.25 -23.31 6.82
N GLN A 160 0.58 -22.25 7.25
CA GLN A 160 0.33 -21.09 6.41
C GLN A 160 1.39 -20.00 6.64
N MET A 161 1.96 -19.50 5.55
CA MET A 161 2.85 -18.35 5.52
C MET A 161 2.27 -17.26 4.65
N GLN A 162 2.34 -16.02 5.13
CA GLN A 162 1.77 -14.87 4.43
C GLN A 162 2.83 -13.81 4.16
N LEU A 163 2.85 -13.28 2.94
CA LEU A 163 3.64 -12.10 2.61
C LEU A 163 3.00 -10.85 3.20
N ARG A 164 3.75 -10.20 4.11
CA ARG A 164 3.49 -8.83 4.54
C ARG A 164 4.36 -7.88 3.75
N PHE A 165 3.80 -6.76 3.33
CA PHE A 165 4.53 -5.80 2.53
C PHE A 165 4.03 -4.38 2.77
N LYS A 166 4.94 -3.43 2.59
CA LYS A 166 4.67 -1.99 2.61
C LYS A 166 5.41 -1.33 1.45
N GLN A 167 4.87 -0.24 0.93
CA GLN A 167 5.55 0.51 -0.12
C GLN A 167 6.93 0.98 0.38
N ALA A 168 7.96 0.80 -0.44
CA ALA A 168 9.25 1.42 -0.20
C ALA A 168 9.14 2.89 -0.62
N ILE A 169 9.15 3.79 0.36
CA ILE A 169 9.19 5.23 0.10
C ILE A 169 10.68 5.58 -0.04
N PRO A 170 11.12 6.22 -1.13
CA PRO A 170 12.48 6.74 -1.23
C PRO A 170 12.69 7.79 -0.13
N GLU A 171 13.78 7.66 0.64
CA GLU A 171 14.20 8.67 1.62
C GLU A 171 14.63 9.99 0.96
#